data_AF-A0A7V9HVX1-F1
#
_entry.id   AF-A0A7V9HVX1-F1
#
_cell.length_a   1.000
_cell.length_b   1.000
_cell.length_c   1.000
_cell.angle_alpha   90.00
_cell.angle_beta   90.00
_cell.angle_gamma   90.00
#
_symmetry.space_group_name_H-M   'P 1'
#
loop_
_entity.id
_entity.type
_entity.pdbx_description
1 polymer ?
#
loop_
_entity_poly.entity_id
_entity_poly.type
_entity_poly.pdbx_seq_one_letter_code
_entity_poly.pdbx_strand_id
1 'polypeptide(L)'
;MNRRKQRLHASLFGISALMGPFRCSVIVAHPNDEIIGAGGLISKLSDVTVIHLTDGAPRDSQIAHEAGFEGSADYAQARRRECISALAIAHVPADRILELDVGDHQAPHFLTDLSQRLTTLIQQSAPDIVLTHPYEGGHPDHDAAAFATNAAVRLLKRHGFKPPALFEMALHPGRDGEMRVLDFLPSSGREITTLMLDDESQKLKRRMYACFATQGESLKQNPLGPEKFRRPPAYDFTLPPQRGKLNYENFDKEFTGEEWQLLARKAWMDLFPEKTTAH
;
A
#
# COMPACT_ATOMS: atom_id res chain seq x y z
N MET A 1 -8.30 -23.53 12.46
CA MET A 1 -8.29 -22.36 11.57
C MET A 1 -9.72 -21.80 11.50
N ASN A 2 -9.93 -20.50 11.76
CA ASN A 2 -11.26 -19.94 12.11
C ASN A 2 -12.21 -19.84 10.89
N ARG A 3 -13.42 -20.42 10.94
CA ARG A 3 -14.41 -20.50 9.84
C ARG A 3 -14.75 -19.14 9.19
N ARG A 4 -14.72 -18.04 9.95
CA ARG A 4 -14.93 -16.68 9.43
C ARG A 4 -13.77 -16.18 8.56
N LYS A 5 -12.53 -16.62 8.83
CA LYS A 5 -11.33 -16.28 8.03
C LYS A 5 -11.31 -16.97 6.67
N GLN A 6 -11.89 -18.18 6.58
CA GLN A 6 -12.12 -18.88 5.30
C GLN A 6 -13.26 -18.22 4.51
N ARG A 7 -14.34 -17.78 5.18
CA ARG A 7 -15.42 -17.00 4.55
C ARG A 7 -14.93 -15.69 3.94
N LEU A 8 -14.15 -14.87 4.67
CA LEU A 8 -13.63 -13.60 4.13
C LEU A 8 -12.73 -13.81 2.90
N HIS A 9 -11.87 -14.82 2.93
CA HIS A 9 -11.02 -15.17 1.79
C HIS A 9 -11.85 -15.65 0.58
N ALA A 10 -12.83 -16.53 0.80
CA ALA A 10 -13.73 -17.01 -0.24
C ALA A 10 -14.72 -15.93 -0.75
N SER A 11 -15.06 -14.93 0.06
CA SER A 11 -15.91 -13.81 -0.33
C SER A 11 -15.16 -12.72 -1.07
N LEU A 12 -13.88 -12.48 -0.75
CA LEU A 12 -13.01 -11.55 -1.49
C LEU A 12 -12.57 -12.13 -2.84
N PHE A 13 -12.31 -13.43 -2.89
CA PHE A 13 -11.58 -14.06 -4.00
C PHE A 13 -12.28 -15.28 -4.63
N GLY A 14 -13.53 -15.58 -4.27
CA GLY A 14 -14.28 -16.76 -4.73
C GLY A 14 -15.63 -16.46 -5.38
N ILE A 15 -16.20 -17.50 -6.02
CA ILE A 15 -17.36 -17.51 -6.95
C ILE A 15 -18.73 -17.15 -6.31
N SER A 16 -18.79 -16.97 -4.98
CA SER A 16 -20.03 -16.55 -4.32
C SER A 16 -20.07 -15.03 -4.29
N ALA A 17 -21.07 -14.46 -4.98
CA ALA A 17 -21.37 -13.04 -5.00
C ALA A 17 -21.11 -12.38 -3.64
N LEU A 18 -20.45 -11.22 -3.69
CA LEU A 18 -20.17 -10.29 -2.59
C LEU A 18 -21.48 -9.85 -1.91
N MET A 19 -22.15 -10.75 -1.17
CA MET A 19 -23.47 -10.55 -0.59
C MET A 19 -23.44 -10.01 0.85
N GLY A 20 -22.37 -9.30 1.20
CA GLY A 20 -22.31 -8.46 2.40
C GLY A 20 -21.43 -7.24 2.12
N PRO A 21 -21.81 -6.02 2.57
CA PRO A 21 -21.00 -4.83 2.35
C PRO A 21 -19.76 -4.88 3.25
N PHE A 22 -18.70 -5.53 2.77
CA PHE A 22 -17.42 -5.49 3.47
C PHE A 22 -16.79 -4.13 3.28
N ARG A 23 -16.43 -3.50 4.40
CA ARG A 23 -15.69 -2.24 4.39
C ARG A 23 -14.22 -2.53 4.18
N CYS A 24 -13.63 -1.94 3.16
CA CYS A 24 -12.24 -2.14 2.81
C CYS A 24 -11.48 -0.81 2.93
N SER A 25 -10.34 -0.82 3.62
CA SER A 25 -9.38 0.28 3.53
C SER A 25 -8.17 -0.15 2.72
N VAL A 26 -7.80 0.61 1.70
CA VAL A 26 -6.59 0.40 0.90
C VAL A 26 -5.59 1.47 1.31
N ILE A 27 -4.52 1.06 1.99
CA ILE A 27 -3.50 1.96 2.53
C ILE A 27 -2.24 1.78 1.70
N VAL A 28 -1.85 2.83 1.00
CA VAL A 28 -0.77 2.80 0.01
C VAL A 28 0.17 3.97 0.14
N ALA A 29 1.39 3.82 -0.36
CA ALA A 29 2.38 4.87 -0.33
C ALA A 29 1.99 6.03 -1.25
N HIS A 30 1.74 5.76 -2.53
CA HIS A 30 1.61 6.78 -3.57
C HIS A 30 0.24 6.74 -4.27
N PRO A 31 -0.25 7.90 -4.78
CA PRO A 31 -1.44 7.92 -5.64
C PRO A 31 -1.18 7.19 -6.96
N ASN A 32 -1.76 6.00 -7.10
CA ASN A 32 -1.76 5.05 -8.24
C ASN A 32 -1.55 3.59 -7.78
N ASP A 33 -0.82 3.39 -6.68
CA ASP A 33 -0.44 2.07 -6.17
C ASP A 33 -1.66 1.17 -5.91
N GLU A 34 -2.75 1.76 -5.40
CA GLU A 34 -4.01 1.05 -5.15
C GLU A 34 -4.63 0.49 -6.43
N ILE A 35 -4.47 1.20 -7.54
CA ILE A 35 -5.01 0.82 -8.85
C ILE A 35 -4.11 -0.23 -9.48
N ILE A 36 -2.78 -0.06 -9.38
CA ILE A 36 -1.79 -1.02 -9.86
C ILE A 36 -2.01 -2.39 -9.19
N GLY A 37 -2.02 -2.43 -7.85
CA GLY A 37 -2.10 -3.66 -7.08
C GLY A 37 -3.49 -4.26 -6.97
N ALA A 38 -4.55 -3.44 -6.97
CA ALA A 38 -5.90 -3.88 -6.60
C ALA A 38 -7.06 -3.20 -7.35
N GLY A 39 -6.82 -2.48 -8.46
CA GLY A 39 -7.87 -1.73 -9.16
C GLY A 39 -9.08 -2.58 -9.58
N GLY A 40 -8.84 -3.81 -10.06
CA GLY A 40 -9.87 -4.76 -10.41
C GLY A 40 -10.69 -5.20 -9.20
N LEU A 41 -10.04 -5.53 -8.07
CA LEU A 41 -10.72 -5.82 -6.81
C LEU A 41 -11.52 -4.62 -6.29
N ILE A 42 -10.92 -3.42 -6.26
CA ILE A 42 -11.57 -2.18 -5.80
C ILE A 42 -12.87 -1.94 -6.56
N SER A 43 -12.87 -2.13 -7.89
CA SER A 43 -14.06 -1.93 -8.74
C SER A 43 -15.24 -2.86 -8.42
N LYS A 44 -15.00 -3.95 -7.67
CA LYS A 44 -16.01 -4.94 -7.27
C LYS A 44 -16.52 -4.70 -5.84
N LEU A 45 -15.87 -3.84 -5.07
CA LEU A 45 -16.23 -3.53 -3.68
C LEU A 45 -17.14 -2.31 -3.62
N SER A 46 -18.04 -2.28 -2.62
CA SER A 46 -19.05 -1.22 -2.48
C SER A 46 -18.76 -0.17 -1.41
N ASP A 47 -17.84 -0.45 -0.47
CA ASP A 47 -17.42 0.51 0.57
C ASP A 47 -15.90 0.45 0.71
N VAL A 48 -15.22 1.29 -0.08
CA VAL A 48 -13.76 1.39 -0.13
C VAL A 48 -13.34 2.77 0.37
N THR A 49 -12.34 2.80 1.24
CA THR A 49 -11.60 4.02 1.60
C THR A 49 -10.16 3.83 1.20
N VAL A 50 -9.61 4.76 0.42
CA VAL A 50 -8.21 4.75 0.01
C VAL A 50 -7.45 5.78 0.84
N ILE A 51 -6.28 5.42 1.34
CA ILE A 51 -5.44 6.26 2.19
C ILE A 51 -4.04 6.27 1.58
N HIS A 52 -3.61 7.43 1.10
CA HIS A 52 -2.27 7.66 0.57
C HIS A 52 -1.38 8.22 1.68
N LEU A 53 -0.22 7.59 1.91
CA LEU A 53 0.75 8.10 2.87
C LEU A 53 1.41 9.37 2.37
N THR A 54 1.80 9.37 1.09
CA THR A 54 2.55 10.45 0.46
C THR A 54 1.78 11.12 -0.68
N ASP A 55 2.26 12.28 -1.09
CA ASP A 55 1.74 13.01 -2.26
C ASP A 55 2.22 12.41 -3.61
N GLY A 56 3.21 11.50 -3.59
CA GLY A 56 3.83 10.97 -4.81
C GLY A 56 4.49 12.04 -5.68
N ALA A 57 4.80 13.21 -5.14
CA ALA A 57 5.52 14.22 -5.89
C ALA A 57 6.95 14.31 -5.35
N PRO A 58 7.95 13.75 -6.06
CA PRO A 58 9.35 13.94 -5.69
C PRO A 58 9.64 15.43 -5.47
N ARG A 59 10.47 15.71 -4.46
CA ARG A 59 10.84 17.09 -4.11
C ARG A 59 11.85 17.70 -5.08
N ASP A 60 12.46 16.87 -5.94
CA ASP A 60 13.25 17.36 -7.06
C ASP A 60 12.36 18.16 -8.03
N SER A 61 12.57 19.48 -8.05
CA SER A 61 11.85 20.40 -8.93
C SER A 61 12.04 20.08 -10.41
N GLN A 62 13.14 19.41 -10.80
CA GLN A 62 13.39 19.04 -12.19
C GLN A 62 12.34 18.04 -12.69
N ILE A 63 11.94 17.07 -11.86
CA ILE A 63 10.90 16.09 -12.21
C ILE A 63 9.57 16.79 -12.49
N ALA A 64 9.19 17.76 -11.66
CA ALA A 64 7.97 18.54 -11.87
C ALA A 64 8.03 19.36 -13.18
N HIS A 65 9.18 20.00 -13.45
CA HIS A 65 9.37 20.80 -14.67
C HIS A 65 9.36 19.94 -15.95
N GLU A 66 10.01 18.78 -15.93
CA GLU A 66 10.01 17.83 -17.05
C GLU A 66 8.59 17.29 -17.34
N ALA A 67 7.76 17.16 -16.30
CA ALA A 67 6.35 16.84 -16.43
C ALA A 67 5.46 18.05 -16.82
N GLY A 68 6.04 19.25 -16.97
CA GLY A 68 5.35 20.46 -17.42
C GLY A 68 4.70 21.29 -16.32
N PHE A 69 5.16 21.17 -15.06
CA PHE A 69 4.63 21.89 -13.90
C PHE A 69 5.64 22.90 -13.34
N GLU A 70 5.15 23.96 -12.71
CA GLU A 70 6.00 25.01 -12.10
C GLU A 70 6.74 24.53 -10.84
N GLY A 71 6.20 23.52 -10.15
CA GLY A 71 6.85 22.94 -8.98
C GLY A 71 6.19 21.67 -8.47
N SER A 72 6.83 21.05 -7.48
CA SER A 72 6.41 19.78 -6.86
C SER A 72 4.98 19.87 -6.27
N ALA A 73 4.56 21.02 -5.76
CA ALA A 73 3.22 21.21 -5.23
C ALA A 73 2.11 21.13 -6.30
N ASP A 74 2.31 21.78 -7.46
CA ASP A 74 1.34 21.71 -8.56
C ASP A 74 1.31 20.32 -9.19
N TYR A 75 2.48 19.67 -9.25
CA TYR A 75 2.61 18.28 -9.69
C TYR A 75 1.86 17.31 -8.77
N ALA A 76 2.01 17.45 -7.44
CA ALA A 76 1.24 16.69 -6.45
C ALA A 76 -0.27 16.86 -6.65
N GLN A 77 -0.74 18.10 -6.82
CA GLN A 77 -2.16 18.37 -7.08
C GLN A 77 -2.66 17.77 -8.40
N ALA A 78 -1.81 17.72 -9.43
CA ALA A 78 -2.13 17.02 -10.67
C ALA A 78 -2.28 15.51 -10.43
N ARG A 79 -1.27 14.86 -9.84
CA ARG A 79 -1.33 13.43 -9.47
C ARG A 79 -2.56 13.10 -8.63
N ARG A 80 -2.91 13.98 -7.69
CA ARG A 80 -4.09 13.85 -6.85
C ARG A 80 -5.39 13.85 -7.66
N ARG A 81 -5.57 14.82 -8.56
CA ARG A 81 -6.75 14.90 -9.46
C ARG A 81 -6.86 13.69 -10.38
N GLU A 82 -5.73 13.20 -10.89
CA GLU A 82 -5.65 12.00 -11.71
C GLU A 82 -6.13 10.75 -10.95
N CYS A 83 -5.61 10.56 -9.73
CA CYS A 83 -6.01 9.46 -8.84
C CYS A 83 -7.52 9.52 -8.51
N ILE A 84 -8.06 10.69 -8.14
CA ILE A 84 -9.50 10.87 -7.90
C ILE A 84 -10.32 10.48 -9.14
N SER A 85 -9.89 10.92 -10.32
CA SER A 85 -10.56 10.61 -11.59
C SER A 85 -10.53 9.11 -11.90
N ALA A 86 -9.41 8.45 -11.63
CA ALA A 86 -9.24 7.01 -11.81
C ALA A 86 -10.13 6.23 -10.84
N LEU A 87 -10.12 6.57 -9.56
CA LEU A 87 -10.91 5.92 -8.51
C LEU A 87 -12.43 6.15 -8.69
N ALA A 88 -12.84 7.27 -9.28
CA ALA A 88 -14.24 7.51 -9.65
C ALA A 88 -14.76 6.50 -10.69
N ILE A 89 -13.91 5.97 -11.58
CA ILE A 89 -14.29 4.90 -12.53
C ILE A 89 -14.65 3.60 -11.78
N ALA A 90 -14.03 3.38 -10.62
CA ALA A 90 -14.33 2.28 -9.71
C ALA A 90 -15.41 2.64 -8.65
N HIS A 91 -16.10 3.77 -8.81
CA HIS A 91 -17.14 4.27 -7.92
C HIS A 91 -16.68 4.58 -6.48
N VAL A 92 -15.40 4.86 -6.27
CA VAL A 92 -14.90 5.35 -4.98
C VAL A 92 -15.11 6.87 -4.93
N PRO A 93 -15.91 7.39 -3.97
CA PRO A 93 -16.18 8.82 -3.89
C PRO A 93 -14.96 9.59 -3.36
N ALA A 94 -14.80 10.84 -3.78
CA ALA A 94 -13.60 11.64 -3.48
C ALA A 94 -13.36 11.88 -1.98
N ASP A 95 -14.44 11.95 -1.18
CA ASP A 95 -14.40 12.09 0.29
C ASP A 95 -13.94 10.82 1.02
N ARG A 96 -13.81 9.70 0.31
CA ARG A 96 -13.22 8.44 0.79
C ARG A 96 -11.80 8.21 0.31
N ILE A 97 -11.18 9.21 -0.30
CA ILE A 97 -9.77 9.16 -0.69
C ILE A 97 -9.04 10.17 0.19
N LEU A 98 -8.20 9.68 1.10
CA LEU A 98 -7.54 10.48 2.14
C LEU A 98 -6.05 10.58 1.86
N GLU A 99 -5.47 11.74 2.16
CA GLU A 99 -4.03 11.99 2.09
C GLU A 99 -3.49 12.21 3.50
N LEU A 100 -2.28 11.70 3.75
CA LEU A 100 -1.58 11.93 5.02
C LEU A 100 -0.54 13.04 4.95
N ASP A 101 -0.43 13.74 3.82
CA ASP A 101 0.42 14.93 3.61
C ASP A 101 1.91 14.72 3.90
N VAL A 102 2.42 13.50 3.65
CA VAL A 102 3.87 13.25 3.68
C VAL A 102 4.44 13.47 2.28
N GLY A 103 5.64 14.06 2.20
CA GLY A 103 6.32 14.15 0.91
C GLY A 103 6.75 12.79 0.40
N ASP A 104 6.75 12.63 -0.92
CA ASP A 104 7.38 11.47 -1.57
C ASP A 104 8.81 11.26 -1.05
N HIS A 105 9.20 10.00 -0.85
CA HIS A 105 10.44 9.51 -0.23
C HIS A 105 10.61 9.83 1.27
N GLN A 106 9.65 10.51 1.90
CA GLN A 106 9.79 10.92 3.31
C GLN A 106 9.09 10.00 4.30
N ALA A 107 8.23 9.07 3.87
CA ALA A 107 7.44 8.23 4.78
C ALA A 107 8.27 7.43 5.82
N PRO A 108 9.48 6.91 5.52
CA PRO A 108 10.33 6.27 6.51
C PRO A 108 10.69 7.16 7.71
N HIS A 109 10.70 8.49 7.56
CA HIS A 109 10.99 9.41 8.66
C HIS A 109 9.78 9.64 9.58
N PHE A 110 8.58 9.25 9.15
CA PHE A 110 7.32 9.48 9.87
C PHE A 110 6.66 8.18 10.36
N LEU A 111 7.37 7.06 10.43
CA LEU A 111 6.80 5.74 10.78
C LEU A 111 5.97 5.73 12.07
N THR A 112 6.42 6.40 13.14
CA THR A 112 5.69 6.51 14.41
C THR A 112 4.37 7.27 14.22
N ASP A 113 4.43 8.47 13.63
CA ASP A 113 3.28 9.33 13.39
C ASP A 113 2.25 8.65 12.47
N LEU A 114 2.71 8.13 11.33
CA LEU A 114 1.90 7.40 10.37
C LEU A 114 1.19 6.21 11.02
N SER A 115 1.89 5.44 11.86
CA SER A 115 1.27 4.31 12.57
C SER A 115 0.14 4.76 13.51
N GLN A 116 0.30 5.88 14.21
CA GLN A 116 -0.71 6.42 15.12
C GLN A 116 -1.92 7.02 14.37
N ARG A 117 -1.66 7.74 13.28
CA ARG A 117 -2.70 8.30 12.41
C ARG A 117 -3.51 7.19 11.74
N LEU A 118 -2.83 6.17 11.18
CA LEU A 118 -3.50 5.00 10.64
C LEU A 118 -4.27 4.22 11.71
N THR A 119 -3.76 4.11 12.94
CA THR A 119 -4.53 3.53 14.06
C THR A 119 -5.87 4.24 14.24
N THR A 120 -5.84 5.57 14.25
CA THR A 120 -7.02 6.41 14.42
C THR A 120 -8.00 6.25 13.25
N LEU A 121 -7.50 6.31 12.01
CA LEU A 121 -8.32 6.17 10.81
C LEU A 121 -8.96 4.79 10.70
N ILE A 122 -8.20 3.71 10.94
CA ILE A 122 -8.73 2.34 10.93
C ILE A 122 -9.74 2.14 12.06
N GLN A 123 -9.54 2.75 13.23
CA GLN A 123 -10.52 2.71 14.32
C GLN A 123 -11.83 3.41 13.92
N GLN A 124 -11.74 4.58 13.29
CA GLN A 124 -12.89 5.41 12.89
C GLN A 124 -13.69 4.77 11.75
N SER A 125 -13.01 4.28 10.71
CA SER A 125 -13.67 3.63 9.56
C SER A 125 -14.09 2.18 9.87
N ALA A 126 -13.47 1.56 10.87
CA ALA A 126 -13.72 0.20 11.35
C ALA A 126 -13.81 -0.84 10.21
N PRO A 127 -12.82 -0.90 9.30
CA PRO A 127 -12.92 -1.73 8.12
C PRO A 127 -12.94 -3.22 8.50
N ASP A 128 -13.56 -4.05 7.67
CA ASP A 128 -13.45 -5.51 7.80
C ASP A 128 -12.10 -6.00 7.29
N ILE A 129 -11.57 -5.33 6.25
CA ILE A 129 -10.37 -5.70 5.52
C ILE A 129 -9.49 -4.46 5.32
N VAL A 130 -8.17 -4.65 5.46
CA VAL A 130 -7.17 -3.67 5.06
C VAL A 130 -6.26 -4.31 4.00
N LEU A 131 -6.02 -3.59 2.91
CA LEU A 131 -5.01 -3.90 1.89
C LEU A 131 -3.84 -2.91 2.04
N THR A 132 -2.60 -3.40 1.90
CA THR A 132 -1.38 -2.57 1.97
C THR A 132 -0.25 -3.16 1.13
N HIS A 133 0.87 -2.43 1.03
CA HIS A 133 2.11 -2.94 0.45
C HIS A 133 2.73 -4.07 1.30
N PRO A 134 3.46 -5.02 0.68
CA PRO A 134 4.34 -5.94 1.38
C PRO A 134 5.66 -5.26 1.75
N TYR A 135 6.32 -5.75 2.81
CA TYR A 135 7.69 -5.35 3.15
C TYR A 135 8.68 -6.20 2.34
N GLU A 136 9.15 -5.67 1.22
CA GLU A 136 9.93 -6.41 0.21
C GLU A 136 11.10 -5.60 -0.37
N GLY A 137 11.32 -4.35 0.05
CA GLY A 137 12.47 -3.58 -0.40
C GLY A 137 12.32 -2.99 -1.80
N GLY A 138 11.08 -2.82 -2.28
CA GLY A 138 10.76 -2.27 -3.60
C GLY A 138 10.94 -0.74 -3.67
N HIS A 139 10.41 -0.03 -2.68
CA HIS A 139 10.50 1.42 -2.49
C HIS A 139 10.47 1.73 -0.98
N PRO A 140 11.22 2.72 -0.47
CA PRO A 140 11.26 3.02 0.97
C PRO A 140 9.88 3.40 1.54
N ASP A 141 9.08 4.17 0.81
CA ASP A 141 7.70 4.50 1.21
C ASP A 141 6.74 3.31 1.17
N HIS A 142 6.96 2.35 0.26
CA HIS A 142 6.13 1.12 0.21
C HIS A 142 6.38 0.28 1.45
N ASP A 143 7.65 0.11 1.82
CA ASP A 143 8.04 -0.56 3.06
C ASP A 143 7.51 0.21 4.29
N ALA A 144 7.49 1.55 4.25
CA ALA A 144 6.90 2.38 5.29
C ALA A 144 5.38 2.16 5.44
N ALA A 145 4.65 2.00 4.32
CA ALA A 145 3.24 1.63 4.34
C ALA A 145 2.99 0.24 4.95
N ALA A 146 3.84 -0.73 4.60
CA ALA A 146 3.81 -2.06 5.21
C ALA A 146 4.03 -1.98 6.73
N PHE A 147 5.05 -1.25 7.18
CA PHE A 147 5.34 -1.03 8.60
C PHE A 147 4.18 -0.37 9.33
N ALA A 148 3.76 0.81 8.86
CA ALA A 148 2.81 1.66 9.57
C ALA A 148 1.44 0.96 9.70
N THR A 149 1.01 0.26 8.65
CA THR A 149 -0.23 -0.51 8.68
C THR A 149 -0.16 -1.69 9.66
N ASN A 150 0.94 -2.46 9.66
CA ASN A 150 1.12 -3.58 10.60
C ASN A 150 1.19 -3.10 12.05
N ALA A 151 1.90 -2.00 12.29
CA ALA A 151 1.99 -1.36 13.60
C ALA A 151 0.62 -0.85 14.07
N ALA A 152 -0.16 -0.20 13.20
CA ALA A 152 -1.51 0.28 13.51
C ALA A 152 -2.46 -0.87 13.90
N VAL A 153 -2.46 -1.96 13.13
CA VAL A 153 -3.24 -3.17 13.44
C VAL A 153 -2.84 -3.77 14.79
N ARG A 154 -1.55 -3.76 15.13
CA ARG A 154 -1.05 -4.20 16.44
C ARG A 154 -1.46 -3.26 17.57
N LEU A 155 -1.41 -1.95 17.37
CA LEU A 155 -1.85 -0.95 18.34
C LEU A 155 -3.34 -1.09 18.64
N LEU A 156 -4.20 -1.23 17.61
CA LEU A 156 -5.63 -1.50 17.80
C LEU A 156 -5.86 -2.69 18.74
N LYS A 157 -5.16 -3.81 18.51
CA LYS A 157 -5.25 -4.99 19.36
C LYS A 157 -4.77 -4.72 20.78
N ARG A 158 -3.68 -3.95 20.96
CA ARG A 158 -3.17 -3.55 22.29
C ARG A 158 -4.17 -2.68 23.05
N HIS A 159 -4.92 -1.84 22.34
CA HIS A 159 -5.98 -1.01 22.89
C HIS A 159 -7.33 -1.74 23.07
N GLY A 160 -7.37 -3.06 22.86
CA GLY A 160 -8.57 -3.87 23.07
C GLY A 160 -9.58 -3.84 21.91
N PHE A 161 -9.25 -3.18 20.80
CA PHE A 161 -10.07 -3.21 19.60
C PHE A 161 -9.85 -4.50 18.81
N LYS A 162 -10.88 -4.92 18.09
CA LYS A 162 -10.79 -6.03 17.15
C LYS A 162 -10.11 -5.54 15.86
N PRO A 163 -8.94 -6.08 15.48
CA PRO A 163 -8.28 -5.66 14.24
C PRO A 163 -9.01 -6.15 12.98
N PRO A 164 -8.90 -5.42 11.85
CA PRO A 164 -9.36 -5.88 10.53
C PRO A 164 -8.56 -7.10 10.05
N ALA A 165 -9.06 -7.77 9.00
CA ALA A 165 -8.26 -8.74 8.27
C ALA A 165 -7.25 -7.99 7.37
N LEU A 166 -5.96 -8.16 7.65
CA LEU A 166 -4.89 -7.55 6.86
C LEU A 166 -4.46 -8.46 5.71
N PHE A 167 -4.34 -7.87 4.51
CA PHE A 167 -3.77 -8.47 3.32
C PHE A 167 -2.77 -7.52 2.68
N GLU A 168 -1.82 -8.11 1.96
CA GLU A 168 -0.87 -7.40 1.10
C GLU A 168 -1.29 -7.60 -0.34
N MET A 169 -1.04 -6.59 -1.16
CA MET A 169 -1.17 -6.67 -2.62
C MET A 169 0.20 -6.60 -3.28
N ALA A 170 0.42 -7.41 -4.30
CA ALA A 170 1.68 -7.43 -5.03
C ALA A 170 1.84 -6.17 -5.89
N LEU A 171 3.02 -5.53 -5.84
CA LEU A 171 3.42 -4.48 -6.76
C LEU A 171 4.79 -4.84 -7.37
N HIS A 172 5.82 -4.02 -7.17
CA HIS A 172 7.12 -4.13 -7.81
C HIS A 172 8.19 -4.61 -6.83
N PRO A 173 8.29 -5.90 -6.49
CA PRO A 173 9.46 -6.36 -5.76
C PRO A 173 10.67 -6.38 -6.69
N GLY A 174 11.77 -5.79 -6.24
CA GLY A 174 13.07 -5.92 -6.91
C GLY A 174 14.06 -6.64 -6.01
N ARG A 175 14.93 -7.48 -6.59
CA ARG A 175 16.02 -8.15 -5.88
C ARG A 175 17.25 -8.23 -6.77
N ASP A 176 18.42 -7.86 -6.24
CA ASP A 176 19.72 -8.06 -6.91
C ASP A 176 19.74 -7.52 -8.35
N GLY A 177 19.06 -6.39 -8.61
CA GLY A 177 18.96 -5.76 -9.93
C GLY A 177 17.84 -6.31 -10.83
N GLU A 178 17.14 -7.37 -10.44
CA GLU A 178 15.97 -7.90 -11.14
C GLU A 178 14.67 -7.32 -10.55
N MET A 179 13.97 -6.51 -11.35
CA MET A 179 12.61 -6.07 -11.00
C MET A 179 11.59 -7.09 -11.48
N ARG A 180 10.72 -7.56 -10.59
CA ARG A 180 9.54 -8.35 -10.97
C ARG A 180 8.32 -7.45 -10.96
N VAL A 181 7.47 -7.63 -11.97
CA VAL A 181 6.27 -6.82 -12.13
C VAL A 181 5.06 -7.57 -11.58
N LEU A 182 4.36 -6.95 -10.64
CA LEU A 182 3.15 -7.44 -9.96
C LEU A 182 3.29 -8.87 -9.41
N ASP A 183 4.34 -9.10 -8.62
CA ASP A 183 4.51 -10.35 -7.89
C ASP A 183 4.92 -10.13 -6.44
N PHE A 184 5.01 -11.20 -5.67
CA PHE A 184 5.66 -11.22 -4.38
C PHE A 184 7.08 -11.79 -4.50
N LEU A 185 7.99 -11.36 -3.63
CA LEU A 185 9.24 -12.08 -3.46
C LEU A 185 8.97 -13.55 -3.06
N PRO A 186 9.77 -14.51 -3.57
CA PRO A 186 9.63 -15.90 -3.18
C PRO A 186 9.71 -16.05 -1.65
N SER A 187 8.61 -16.44 -1.02
CA SER A 187 8.56 -16.74 0.41
C SER A 187 8.12 -18.18 0.64
N SER A 188 8.70 -18.82 1.65
CA SER A 188 8.38 -20.21 1.99
C SER A 188 7.02 -20.29 2.69
N GLY A 189 5.96 -20.54 1.93
CA GLY A 189 4.75 -21.19 2.47
C GLY A 189 3.54 -20.32 2.79
N ARG A 190 3.36 -19.15 2.17
CA ARG A 190 2.08 -18.41 2.23
C ARG A 190 1.27 -18.67 0.97
N GLU A 191 -0.02 -18.96 1.17
CA GLU A 191 -0.99 -19.06 0.07
C GLU A 191 -1.14 -17.67 -0.56
N ILE A 192 -0.83 -17.59 -1.86
CA ILE A 192 -1.06 -16.42 -2.69
C ILE A 192 -2.40 -16.60 -3.37
N THR A 193 -3.26 -15.61 -3.22
CA THR A 193 -4.53 -15.54 -3.92
C THR A 193 -4.37 -14.73 -5.19
N THR A 194 -4.66 -15.35 -6.33
CA THR A 194 -4.57 -14.71 -7.64
C THR A 194 -5.98 -14.40 -8.16
N LEU A 195 -6.31 -13.12 -8.26
CA LEU A 195 -7.53 -12.64 -8.88
C LEU A 195 -7.27 -12.47 -10.39
N MET A 196 -7.84 -13.37 -11.18
CA MET A 196 -7.87 -13.22 -12.64
C MET A 196 -8.88 -12.13 -13.02
N LEU A 197 -8.43 -11.16 -13.81
CA LEU A 197 -9.30 -10.10 -14.31
C LEU A 197 -9.91 -10.52 -15.65
N ASP A 198 -11.24 -10.56 -15.72
CA ASP A 198 -11.98 -10.70 -16.96
C ASP A 198 -11.80 -9.46 -17.86
N ASP A 199 -12.26 -9.56 -19.12
CA ASP A 199 -12.08 -8.50 -20.11
C ASP A 199 -12.69 -7.16 -19.67
N GLU A 200 -13.82 -7.19 -18.98
CA GLU A 200 -14.48 -5.97 -18.47
C GLU A 200 -13.68 -5.33 -17.34
N SER A 201 -13.16 -6.13 -16.41
CA SER A 201 -12.27 -5.66 -15.34
C SER A 201 -10.97 -5.08 -15.92
N GLN A 202 -10.40 -5.71 -16.95
CA GLN A 202 -9.22 -5.19 -17.63
C GLN A 202 -9.50 -3.89 -18.41
N LYS A 203 -10.64 -3.78 -19.09
CA LYS A 203 -11.08 -2.55 -19.76
C LYS A 203 -11.26 -1.41 -18.75
N LEU A 204 -11.88 -1.71 -17.60
CA LEU A 204 -12.06 -0.76 -16.51
C LEU A 204 -10.70 -0.30 -15.98
N LYS A 205 -9.79 -1.22 -15.66
CA LYS A 205 -8.45 -0.89 -15.18
C LYS A 205 -7.61 -0.11 -16.20
N ARG A 206 -7.76 -0.40 -17.50
CA ARG A 206 -7.14 0.40 -18.57
C ARG A 206 -7.65 1.84 -18.59
N ARG A 207 -8.95 2.05 -18.37
CA ARG A 207 -9.53 3.40 -18.26
C ARG A 207 -9.01 4.13 -17.03
N MET A 208 -8.83 3.43 -15.91
CA MET A 208 -8.21 3.99 -14.71
C MET A 208 -6.75 4.40 -14.97
N TYR A 209 -5.95 3.56 -15.63
CA TYR A 209 -4.57 3.89 -15.99
C TYR A 209 -4.50 5.13 -16.91
N ALA A 210 -5.44 5.27 -17.85
CA ALA A 210 -5.50 6.40 -18.77
C ALA A 210 -5.77 7.75 -18.07
N CYS A 211 -6.22 7.76 -16.81
CA CYS A 211 -6.39 8.99 -16.04
C CYS A 211 -5.07 9.57 -15.53
N PHE A 212 -4.00 8.78 -15.43
CA PHE A 212 -2.70 9.25 -14.93
C PHE A 212 -1.81 9.75 -16.07
N ALA A 213 -2.02 10.99 -16.51
CA ALA A 213 -1.17 11.59 -17.53
C ALA A 213 0.28 11.74 -17.02
N THR A 214 0.46 12.14 -15.75
CA THR A 214 1.79 12.28 -15.14
C THR A 214 2.55 10.96 -15.05
N GLN A 215 1.85 9.83 -14.83
CA GLN A 215 2.46 8.50 -14.64
C GLN A 215 2.32 7.59 -15.86
N GLY A 216 1.89 8.13 -17.01
CA GLY A 216 1.47 7.34 -18.17
C GLY A 216 2.51 6.34 -18.67
N GLU A 217 3.78 6.74 -18.79
CA GLU A 217 4.86 5.85 -19.24
C GLU A 217 5.19 4.75 -18.21
N SER A 218 5.17 5.08 -16.91
CA SER A 218 5.38 4.11 -15.83
C SER A 218 4.26 3.06 -15.80
N LEU A 219 3.00 3.49 -15.96
CA LEU A 219 1.85 2.59 -15.96
C LEU A 219 1.77 1.70 -17.21
N LYS A 220 2.34 2.09 -18.36
CA LYS A 220 2.42 1.22 -19.54
C LYS A 220 3.25 -0.05 -19.30
N GLN A 221 4.21 0.02 -18.37
CA GLN A 221 5.06 -1.12 -18.00
C GLN A 221 4.36 -2.07 -17.02
N ASN A 222 3.22 -1.64 -16.46
CA ASN A 222 2.44 -2.41 -15.51
C ASN A 222 1.37 -3.25 -16.25
N PRO A 223 1.35 -4.59 -16.09
CA PRO A 223 0.29 -5.41 -16.63
C PRO A 223 -1.03 -5.06 -15.94
N LEU A 224 -2.13 -5.23 -16.67
CA LEU A 224 -3.46 -4.99 -16.11
C LEU A 224 -3.84 -6.07 -15.08
N GLY A 225 -3.26 -7.26 -15.15
CA GLY A 225 -3.44 -8.32 -14.17
C GLY A 225 -2.58 -9.55 -14.47
N PRO A 226 -2.71 -10.64 -13.70
CA PRO A 226 -3.64 -10.79 -12.58
C PRO A 226 -3.25 -9.95 -11.36
N GLU A 227 -4.19 -9.75 -10.44
CA GLU A 227 -3.92 -9.10 -9.15
C GLU A 227 -3.64 -10.17 -8.10
N LYS A 228 -2.59 -10.00 -7.30
CA LYS A 228 -2.15 -11.02 -6.32
C LYS A 228 -2.20 -10.47 -4.92
N PHE A 229 -2.72 -11.29 -4.01
CA PHE A 229 -2.90 -10.94 -2.62
C PHE A 229 -2.36 -12.03 -1.71
N ARG A 230 -1.86 -11.67 -0.54
CA ARG A 230 -1.51 -12.64 0.50
C ARG A 230 -1.78 -12.07 1.88
N ARG A 231 -1.78 -12.92 2.90
CA ARG A 231 -1.69 -12.42 4.27
C ARG A 231 -0.25 -12.03 4.59
N PRO A 232 -0.03 -10.92 5.32
CA PRO A 232 1.31 -10.57 5.76
C PRO A 232 1.93 -11.70 6.59
N PRO A 233 3.22 -12.02 6.38
CA PRO A 233 3.96 -12.81 7.35
C PRO A 233 4.11 -12.04 8.67
N ALA A 234 4.60 -12.72 9.71
CA ALA A 234 4.99 -12.02 10.93
C ALA A 234 6.35 -11.37 10.68
N TYR A 235 6.33 -10.12 10.22
CA TYR A 235 7.56 -9.37 9.97
C TYR A 235 8.31 -9.05 11.27
N ASP A 236 9.63 -9.11 11.17
CA ASP A 236 10.52 -8.34 12.01
C ASP A 236 11.08 -7.20 11.14
N PHE A 237 10.48 -6.02 11.28
CA PHE A 237 10.88 -4.83 10.52
C PHE A 237 12.25 -4.27 10.94
N THR A 238 12.87 -4.84 11.99
CA THR A 238 14.24 -4.48 12.39
C THR A 238 15.31 -5.21 11.59
N LEU A 239 14.88 -6.19 10.79
CA LEU A 239 15.67 -6.98 9.84
C LEU A 239 15.36 -6.54 8.40
N PRO A 240 16.31 -6.72 7.46
CA PRO A 240 16.05 -6.45 6.05
C PRO A 240 14.93 -7.35 5.50
N PRO A 241 14.12 -6.88 4.54
CA PRO A 241 13.02 -7.65 3.98
C PRO A 241 13.50 -8.86 3.16
N GLN A 242 14.74 -8.80 2.66
CA GLN A 242 15.39 -9.86 1.90
C GLN A 242 16.91 -9.81 2.05
N ARG A 243 17.59 -10.88 1.62
CA ARG A 243 19.05 -10.86 1.47
C ARG A 243 19.43 -10.17 0.17
N GLY A 244 20.61 -9.54 0.14
CA GLY A 244 21.12 -8.83 -1.03
C GLY A 244 20.75 -7.35 -1.01
N LYS A 245 21.00 -6.66 -2.12
CA LYS A 245 20.65 -5.24 -2.25
C LYS A 245 19.17 -5.06 -2.55
N LEU A 246 18.55 -4.10 -1.88
CA LEU A 246 17.16 -3.72 -2.10
C LEU A 246 17.00 -2.99 -3.43
N ASN A 247 15.77 -2.90 -3.93
CA ASN A 247 15.49 -2.27 -5.20
C ASN A 247 15.81 -0.77 -5.15
N TYR A 248 15.39 -0.08 -4.09
CA TYR A 248 15.71 1.34 -3.91
C TYR A 248 17.21 1.61 -3.70
N GLU A 249 17.99 0.63 -3.24
CA GLU A 249 19.46 0.77 -3.19
C GLU A 249 20.11 0.67 -4.58
N ASN A 250 19.47 -0.03 -5.52
CA ASN A 250 20.00 -0.20 -6.87
C ASN A 250 19.59 0.95 -7.81
N PHE A 251 18.37 1.44 -7.69
CA PHE A 251 17.76 2.32 -8.70
C PHE A 251 17.41 3.73 -8.21
N ASP A 252 17.04 3.87 -6.95
CA ASP A 252 16.62 5.15 -6.36
C ASP A 252 17.82 5.89 -5.74
N LYS A 253 18.68 5.16 -5.01
CA LYS A 253 19.94 5.63 -4.39
C LYS A 253 19.78 6.75 -3.36
N GLU A 254 18.56 7.18 -3.06
CA GLU A 254 18.27 8.16 -2.01
C GLU A 254 18.23 7.54 -0.61
N PHE A 255 18.09 6.21 -0.52
CA PHE A 255 17.87 5.51 0.74
C PHE A 255 18.61 4.18 0.79
N THR A 256 19.18 3.83 1.95
CA THR A 256 19.74 2.50 2.20
C THR A 256 18.83 1.64 3.06
N GLY A 257 18.94 0.32 2.93
CA GLY A 257 18.21 -0.62 3.79
C GLY A 257 18.60 -0.52 5.26
N GLU A 258 19.84 -0.10 5.55
CA GLU A 258 20.33 0.11 6.91
C GLU A 258 19.70 1.34 7.57
N GLU A 259 19.63 2.46 6.84
CA GLU A 259 18.94 3.68 7.29
C GLU A 259 17.46 3.40 7.56
N TRP A 260 16.81 2.66 6.67
CA TRP A 260 15.41 2.27 6.84
C TRP A 260 15.20 1.44 8.11
N GLN A 261 16.04 0.44 8.33
CA GLN A 261 15.98 -0.41 9.54
C GLN A 261 16.23 0.39 10.82
N LEU A 262 17.13 1.38 10.80
CA LEU A 262 17.37 2.24 11.96
C LEU A 262 16.11 3.04 12.34
N LEU A 263 15.44 3.62 11.35
CA LEU A 263 14.19 4.34 11.56
C LEU A 263 13.08 3.41 12.03
N ALA A 264 12.96 2.22 11.44
CA ALA A 264 11.98 1.22 11.85
C ALA A 264 12.20 0.73 13.29
N ARG A 265 13.46 0.50 13.70
CA ARG A 265 13.80 0.16 15.11
C ARG A 265 13.39 1.25 16.07
N LYS A 266 13.74 2.51 15.77
CA LYS A 266 13.37 3.66 16.59
C LYS A 266 11.85 3.76 16.73
N ALA A 267 11.13 3.73 15.61
CA ALA A 267 9.68 3.81 15.60
C ALA A 267 9.04 2.64 16.37
N TRP A 268 9.59 1.43 16.26
CA TRP A 268 9.11 0.28 17.01
C TRP A 268 9.24 0.47 18.53
N MET A 269 10.37 1.01 19.00
CA MET A 269 10.57 1.33 20.41
C MET A 269 9.61 2.41 20.90
N ASP A 270 9.37 3.46 20.09
CA ASP A 270 8.46 4.56 20.41
C ASP A 270 7.00 4.07 20.52
N LEU A 271 6.56 3.20 19.60
CA LEU A 271 5.19 2.67 19.55
C LEU A 271 4.94 1.56 20.56
N PHE A 272 5.97 0.76 20.86
CA PHE A 272 5.88 -0.40 21.74
C PHE A 272 6.94 -0.37 22.84
N PRO A 273 6.94 0.66 23.72
CA PRO A 273 7.88 0.71 24.82
C PRO A 273 7.68 -0.52 25.71
N GLU A 274 8.80 -1.15 26.08
CA GLU A 274 8.78 -2.19 27.10
C GLU A 274 8.19 -1.59 28.37
N LYS A 275 7.27 -2.31 29.01
CA LYS A 275 6.78 -1.89 30.33
C LYS A 275 7.98 -1.96 31.26
N THR A 276 8.51 -0.82 31.69
CA THR A 276 9.43 -0.78 32.82
C THR A 276 8.67 -1.40 34.00
N THR A 277 9.01 -2.63 34.35
CA THR A 277 8.59 -3.21 35.63
C THR A 277 9.30 -2.38 36.69
N ALA A 278 8.59 -1.40 37.25
CA ALA A 278 8.98 -0.79 38.50
C ALA A 278 8.99 -1.92 39.55
N HIS A 279 10.19 -2.31 39.97
CA HIS A 279 10.40 -3.10 41.17
C HIS A 279 10.43 -2.17 42.38
#